data_AF-A0A665UAL1-F1
#
_entry.id   AF-A0A665UAL1-F1
#
_cell.length_a   1.000
_cell.length_b   1.000
_cell.length_c   1.000
_cell.angle_alpha   90.00
_cell.angle_beta   90.00
_cell.angle_gamma   90.00
#
_symmetry.space_group_name_H-M   'P 1'
#
loop_
_entity.id
_entity.type
_entity.pdbx_description
1 polymer ?
#
loop_
_entity_poly.entity_id
_entity_poly.type
_entity_poly.pdbx_seq_one_letter_code
_entity_poly.pdbx_strand_id
1 'polypeptide(L)'
;MASKLSNFGKILLRRRALDCSVEETRFARCLSTLDLIALGVGSTLGAGVYILAGEVARDKAGPAIVLCFLIAALSSMLAGLCYAEFGARVPKTGSAYLYSYVTVGEIWAFITGWNLILSYVIGTASVARAWSSTFDSLVEQKISGFFKASMAMKVPGGVLAEYPDLFALILVLLLTGLLAFGVSESALVNKIFTGINLVVLGFVIISGFVKGNTANWNLTLNDYADFKNHTNSSRSLVDKEFGVGGFAPFGLTGVLSGAATCFYAFVGFDCIATTSEEAKNPMRSIPIGIVASLLICFFAYFGVSAALTLMMPYYELNTQSPLPEAFSYVGWAPARYIVAVGSLCALSTSLLGSMFPMPRVIYAMAEDGLLFRILSRMNARTKTPLLATVASGVVAALMAFLFDLAALVDLMSIGTLLAYSLVAICVLILSNLHLQPMKLTISGPPFAAVLITILCIILANYLPELLAGHVGVVVPCVILTLLCAVCFIIICRQPESKEALTFKVPLLPWLPLFSVFVNIYLMMQLDKGTWCRFTVWMVIGFAIYFFYGIKNSGEAASRSSPRKYEPALQTKSPIYKGAPDDSDVEAGSP
;
A
#
# COMPACT_ATOMS: atom_id res chain seq x y z
N MET A 1 27.85 31.98 3.33
CA MET A 1 27.06 30.94 2.63
C MET A 1 26.73 29.75 3.53
N ALA A 2 27.71 29.19 4.25
CA ALA A 2 27.52 28.06 5.18
C ALA A 2 26.49 28.30 6.31
N SER A 3 26.41 29.51 6.89
CA SER A 3 25.41 29.82 7.93
C SER A 3 23.98 29.87 7.39
N LYS A 4 23.77 30.42 6.19
CA LYS A 4 22.48 30.39 5.48
C LYS A 4 22.09 28.96 5.12
N LEU A 5 23.04 28.14 4.66
CA LEU A 5 22.82 26.73 4.34
C LEU A 5 22.49 25.90 5.58
N SER A 6 23.19 26.14 6.70
CA SER A 6 22.92 25.49 7.99
C SER A 6 21.55 25.88 8.55
N ASN A 7 21.17 27.17 8.47
CA ASN A 7 19.85 27.62 8.87
C ASN A 7 18.75 27.06 7.97
N PHE A 8 18.98 26.97 6.66
CA PHE A 8 18.06 26.34 5.72
C PHE A 8 17.88 24.84 6.02
N GLY A 9 18.97 24.11 6.28
CA GLY A 9 18.89 22.70 6.70
C GLY A 9 18.12 22.51 8.02
N LYS A 10 18.31 23.40 8.99
CA LYS A 10 17.54 23.40 10.25
C LYS A 10 16.05 23.70 10.06
N ILE A 11 15.68 24.44 9.01
CA ILE A 11 14.28 24.71 8.66
C ILE A 11 13.64 23.44 8.06
N LEU A 12 14.34 22.73 7.18
CA LEU A 12 13.84 21.50 6.54
C LEU A 12 13.72 20.31 7.50
N LEU A 13 14.53 20.28 8.56
CA LEU A 13 14.56 19.21 9.55
C LEU A 13 13.78 19.56 10.84
N ARG A 14 12.85 20.51 10.79
CA ARG A 14 11.96 20.81 11.93
C ARG A 14 11.19 19.55 12.32
N ARG A 15 11.12 19.25 13.62
CA ARG A 15 10.38 18.11 14.15
C ARG A 15 9.20 18.61 14.95
N ARG A 16 8.08 17.92 14.82
CA ARG A 16 6.87 18.21 15.60
C ARG A 16 7.03 17.65 17.01
N ALA A 17 6.83 18.49 18.02
CA ALA A 17 6.68 18.02 19.39
C ALA A 17 5.30 17.39 19.56
N LEU A 18 5.25 16.19 20.15
CA LEU A 18 3.99 15.52 20.47
C LEU A 18 3.42 16.12 21.75
N ASP A 19 2.43 17.00 21.62
CA ASP A 19 1.53 17.32 22.73
C ASP A 19 0.63 16.10 22.95
N CYS A 20 1.04 15.22 23.88
CA CYS A 20 0.29 14.06 24.35
C CYS A 20 -0.76 14.43 25.41
N SER A 21 -1.25 15.68 25.43
CA SER A 21 -2.42 16.03 26.23
C SER A 21 -3.63 15.28 25.68
N VAL A 22 -4.44 14.73 26.59
CA VAL A 22 -5.73 14.08 26.32
C VAL A 22 -6.76 15.15 25.95
N GLU A 23 -6.42 16.06 25.04
CA GLU A 23 -7.35 17.02 24.47
C GLU A 23 -8.21 16.34 23.41
N GLU A 24 -9.48 16.76 23.36
CA GLU A 24 -10.58 16.16 22.63
C GLU A 24 -10.21 15.75 21.19
N THR A 25 -10.31 14.45 20.89
CA THR A 25 -10.20 14.00 19.50
C THR A 25 -11.31 14.67 18.69
N ARG A 26 -10.93 15.41 17.65
CA ARG A 26 -11.88 16.12 16.77
C ARG A 26 -12.79 15.16 16.00
N PHE A 27 -12.33 13.93 15.76
CA PHE A 27 -13.11 12.84 15.19
C PHE A 27 -13.89 12.06 16.26
N ALA A 28 -15.05 11.52 15.87
CA ALA A 28 -15.84 10.66 16.73
C ALA A 28 -15.26 9.23 16.76
N ARG A 29 -15.05 8.68 17.97
CA ARG A 29 -14.59 7.30 18.14
C ARG A 29 -15.74 6.31 17.90
N CYS A 30 -15.91 5.90 16.64
CA CYS A 30 -17.01 5.01 16.24
C CYS A 30 -16.54 3.62 15.80
N LEU A 31 -15.28 3.43 15.40
CA LEU A 31 -14.80 2.18 14.80
C LEU A 31 -14.39 1.14 15.84
N SER A 32 -14.94 -0.07 15.71
CA SER A 32 -14.55 -1.26 16.47
C SER A 32 -13.34 -1.98 15.83
N THR A 33 -12.78 -2.97 16.53
CA THR A 33 -11.74 -3.86 15.99
C THR A 33 -12.17 -4.56 14.71
N LEU A 34 -13.41 -5.06 14.66
CA LEU A 34 -13.96 -5.74 13.49
C LEU A 34 -14.17 -4.79 12.33
N ASP A 35 -14.57 -3.54 12.59
CA ASP A 35 -14.72 -2.53 11.54
C ASP A 35 -13.35 -2.18 10.94
N LEU A 36 -12.28 -2.13 11.75
CA LEU A 36 -10.92 -1.91 11.27
C LEU A 36 -10.38 -3.11 10.46
N ILE A 37 -10.67 -4.34 10.89
CA ILE A 37 -10.31 -5.55 10.12
C ILE A 37 -11.06 -5.54 8.79
N ALA A 38 -12.37 -5.29 8.79
CA ALA A 38 -13.17 -5.22 7.57
C ALA A 38 -12.70 -4.08 6.66
N LEU A 39 -12.29 -2.93 7.22
CA LEU A 39 -11.71 -1.82 6.46
C LEU A 39 -10.39 -2.22 5.79
N GLY A 40 -9.46 -2.86 6.52
CA GLY A 40 -8.18 -3.30 5.96
C GLY A 40 -8.30 -4.45 4.96
N VAL A 41 -9.14 -5.44 5.25
CA VAL A 41 -9.43 -6.54 4.32
C VAL A 41 -10.14 -6.01 3.08
N GLY A 42 -11.13 -5.13 3.25
CA GLY A 42 -11.88 -4.54 2.16
C GLY A 42 -11.06 -3.61 1.27
N SER A 43 -10.15 -2.82 1.84
CA SER A 43 -9.23 -1.97 1.08
C SER A 43 -8.23 -2.80 0.28
N THR A 44 -7.71 -3.86 0.88
CA THR A 44 -6.66 -4.71 0.32
C THR A 44 -7.20 -5.73 -0.70
N LEU A 45 -8.33 -6.39 -0.42
CA LEU A 45 -8.99 -7.36 -1.33
C LEU A 45 -9.84 -6.65 -2.39
N GLY A 46 -9.19 -6.04 -3.36
CA GLY A 46 -9.82 -5.35 -4.49
C GLY A 46 -9.36 -5.88 -5.84
N ALA A 47 -8.95 -4.95 -6.71
CA ALA A 47 -8.51 -5.23 -8.08
C ALA A 47 -7.31 -6.19 -8.16
N GLY A 48 -6.50 -6.25 -7.10
CA GLY A 48 -5.38 -7.17 -7.00
C GLY A 48 -5.77 -8.64 -7.15
N VAL A 49 -6.84 -9.09 -6.48
CA VAL A 49 -7.22 -10.53 -6.49
C VAL A 49 -7.89 -10.87 -7.81
N TYR A 50 -8.78 -9.99 -8.27
CA TYR A 50 -9.74 -10.30 -9.32
C TYR A 50 -9.20 -10.06 -10.74
N ILE A 51 -8.26 -9.13 -10.92
CA ILE A 51 -7.75 -8.73 -12.24
C ILE A 51 -6.25 -8.98 -12.31
N LEU A 52 -5.49 -8.39 -11.37
CA LEU A 52 -4.02 -8.42 -11.42
C LEU A 52 -3.45 -9.85 -11.33
N ALA A 53 -4.13 -10.75 -10.61
CA ALA A 53 -3.73 -12.15 -10.54
C ALA A 53 -3.71 -12.83 -11.92
N GLY A 54 -4.62 -12.47 -12.84
CA GLY A 54 -4.62 -13.00 -14.20
C GLY A 54 -3.52 -12.39 -15.09
N GLU A 55 -3.37 -11.07 -15.02
CA GLU A 55 -2.34 -10.33 -15.77
C GLU A 55 -0.92 -10.82 -15.41
N VAL A 56 -0.59 -10.89 -14.12
CA VAL A 56 0.73 -11.33 -13.67
C VAL A 56 0.96 -12.81 -13.98
N ALA A 57 -0.06 -13.65 -13.87
CA ALA A 57 0.05 -15.06 -14.22
C ALA A 57 0.32 -15.23 -15.73
N ARG A 58 -0.34 -14.46 -16.59
CA ARG A 58 -0.15 -14.55 -18.04
C ARG A 58 1.18 -13.97 -18.50
N ASP A 59 1.51 -12.76 -18.09
CA ASP A 59 2.56 -11.96 -18.73
C ASP A 59 3.91 -11.99 -17.99
N LYS A 60 3.96 -12.42 -16.71
CA LYS A 60 5.17 -12.28 -15.88
C LYS A 60 5.63 -13.55 -15.17
N ALA A 61 4.72 -14.30 -14.55
CA ALA A 61 5.10 -15.35 -13.58
C ALA A 61 4.63 -16.76 -13.95
N GLY A 62 3.58 -16.92 -14.76
CA GLY A 62 2.94 -18.22 -14.96
C GLY A 62 2.36 -18.78 -13.65
N PRO A 63 2.37 -20.12 -13.47
CA PRO A 63 1.97 -20.78 -12.23
C PRO A 63 2.76 -20.33 -10.98
N ALA A 64 3.99 -19.86 -11.17
CA ALA A 64 4.82 -19.31 -10.09
C ALA A 64 4.31 -17.99 -9.49
N ILE A 65 3.17 -17.47 -9.96
CA ILE A 65 2.46 -16.36 -9.30
C ILE A 65 2.18 -16.63 -7.82
N VAL A 66 2.00 -17.90 -7.44
CA VAL A 66 1.81 -18.30 -6.03
C VAL A 66 3.02 -17.90 -5.17
N LEU A 67 4.25 -18.03 -5.71
CA LEU A 67 5.47 -17.56 -5.06
C LEU A 67 5.57 -16.04 -5.06
N CYS A 68 5.08 -15.37 -6.12
CA CYS A 68 5.05 -13.91 -6.20
C CYS A 68 4.20 -13.32 -5.08
N PHE A 69 2.99 -13.84 -4.86
CA PHE A 69 2.12 -13.41 -3.75
C PHE A 69 2.70 -13.77 -2.38
N LEU A 70 3.41 -14.90 -2.24
CA LEU A 70 4.10 -15.23 -0.99
C LEU A 70 5.18 -14.19 -0.65
N ILE A 71 6.03 -13.83 -1.62
CA ILE A 71 7.07 -12.80 -1.43
C ILE A 71 6.44 -11.44 -1.12
N ALA A 72 5.40 -11.05 -1.86
CA ALA A 72 4.69 -9.79 -1.65
C ALA A 72 4.00 -9.72 -0.26
N ALA A 73 3.40 -10.83 0.18
CA ALA A 73 2.76 -10.93 1.50
C ALA A 73 3.78 -10.81 2.63
N LEU A 74 4.92 -11.50 2.52
CA LEU A 74 6.01 -11.42 3.50
C LEU A 74 6.53 -9.98 3.59
N SER A 75 6.78 -9.32 2.45
CA SER A 75 7.19 -7.90 2.43
C SER A 75 6.18 -7.00 3.14
N SER A 76 4.90 -7.19 2.84
CA SER A 76 3.81 -6.37 3.40
C SER A 76 3.58 -6.64 4.89
N MET A 77 3.76 -7.87 5.34
CA MET A 77 3.69 -8.24 6.76
C MET A 77 4.83 -7.60 7.56
N LEU A 78 6.05 -7.58 7.02
CA LEU A 78 7.19 -6.91 7.66
C LEU A 78 6.94 -5.40 7.80
N ALA A 79 6.41 -4.76 6.75
CA ALA A 79 5.98 -3.37 6.82
C ALA A 79 4.82 -3.17 7.82
N GLY A 80 3.80 -4.02 7.78
CA GLY A 80 2.62 -3.98 8.65
C GLY A 80 2.97 -4.06 10.14
N LEU A 81 3.95 -4.88 10.53
CA LEU A 81 4.44 -4.94 11.90
C LEU A 81 5.06 -3.59 12.34
N CYS A 82 5.82 -2.92 11.46
CA CYS A 82 6.37 -1.59 11.72
C CYS A 82 5.26 -0.54 11.93
N TYR A 83 4.20 -0.61 11.11
CA TYR A 83 3.02 0.25 11.27
C TYR A 83 2.25 -0.04 12.56
N ALA A 84 2.13 -1.32 12.95
CA ALA A 84 1.44 -1.73 14.17
C ALA A 84 2.10 -1.16 15.43
N GLU A 85 3.43 -1.17 15.52
CA GLU A 85 4.14 -0.57 16.64
C GLU A 85 3.97 0.95 16.71
N PHE A 86 4.04 1.65 15.59
CA PHE A 86 3.79 3.09 15.58
C PHE A 86 2.35 3.45 15.91
N GLY A 87 1.38 2.72 15.35
CA GLY A 87 -0.05 2.92 15.63
C GLY A 87 -0.39 2.68 17.11
N ALA A 88 0.31 1.75 17.77
CA ALA A 88 0.19 1.55 19.21
C ALA A 88 0.84 2.67 20.04
N ARG A 89 1.96 3.25 19.57
CA ARG A 89 2.70 4.32 20.27
C ARG A 89 2.06 5.71 20.12
N VAL A 90 1.57 6.06 18.94
CA VAL A 90 1.05 7.40 18.61
C VAL A 90 -0.33 7.27 17.96
N PRO A 91 -1.42 7.23 18.75
CA PRO A 91 -2.79 7.06 18.24
C PRO A 91 -3.38 8.38 17.75
N LYS A 92 -2.68 9.08 16.85
CA LYS A 92 -3.13 10.32 16.19
C LYS A 92 -3.26 10.12 14.67
N THR A 93 -4.18 10.85 14.06
CA THR A 93 -4.48 10.79 12.63
C THR A 93 -3.27 11.33 11.86
N GLY A 94 -2.91 10.65 10.78
CA GLY A 94 -1.78 11.03 9.93
C GLY A 94 -0.80 9.90 9.61
N SER A 95 -0.98 8.70 10.19
CA SER A 95 -0.24 7.48 9.82
C SER A 95 1.27 7.75 9.59
N ALA A 96 1.84 7.26 8.49
CA ALA A 96 3.24 7.42 8.13
C ALA A 96 3.74 8.88 8.05
N TYR A 97 2.87 9.83 7.68
CA TYR A 97 3.21 11.25 7.65
C TYR A 97 3.58 11.76 9.04
N LEU A 98 2.72 11.50 10.03
CA LEU A 98 2.95 11.93 11.40
C LEU A 98 4.18 11.22 11.99
N TYR A 99 4.35 9.92 11.70
CA TYR A 99 5.51 9.14 12.16
C TYR A 99 6.82 9.75 11.65
N SER A 100 6.86 10.15 10.38
CA SER A 100 8.03 10.78 9.76
C SER A 100 8.29 12.19 10.30
N TYR A 101 7.25 12.96 10.62
CA TYR A 101 7.40 14.32 11.16
C TYR A 101 8.01 14.32 12.55
N VAL A 102 7.59 13.40 13.41
CA VAL A 102 8.11 13.30 14.78
C VAL A 102 9.56 12.80 14.78
N THR A 103 9.90 11.84 13.92
CA THR A 103 11.21 11.15 13.98
C THR A 103 12.28 11.74 13.08
N VAL A 104 11.98 12.01 11.81
CA VAL A 104 12.97 12.40 10.79
C VAL A 104 12.95 13.91 10.55
N GLY A 105 11.77 14.51 10.43
CA GLY A 105 11.56 15.96 10.29
C GLY A 105 10.62 16.34 9.15
N GLU A 106 10.41 17.65 8.98
CA GLU A 106 9.36 18.26 8.15
C GLU A 106 9.45 17.88 6.67
N ILE A 107 10.62 17.96 6.03
CA ILE A 107 10.76 17.62 4.60
C ILE A 107 10.43 16.16 4.31
N TRP A 108 10.89 15.25 5.18
CA TRP A 108 10.63 13.82 5.04
C TRP A 108 9.17 13.49 5.36
N ALA A 109 8.57 14.18 6.33
CA ALA A 109 7.14 14.12 6.55
C ALA A 109 6.37 14.52 5.30
N PHE A 110 6.71 15.66 4.69
CA PHE A 110 6.07 16.11 3.47
C PHE A 110 6.18 15.08 2.34
N ILE A 111 7.37 14.52 2.11
CA ILE A 111 7.59 13.46 1.10
C ILE A 111 6.68 12.25 1.41
N THR A 112 6.66 11.77 2.65
CA THR A 112 5.81 10.64 3.05
C THR A 112 4.32 10.93 2.85
N GLY A 113 3.85 12.11 3.30
CA GLY A 113 2.45 12.50 3.17
C GLY A 113 2.02 12.72 1.72
N TRP A 114 2.87 13.35 0.90
CA TRP A 114 2.63 13.55 -0.53
C TRP A 114 2.55 12.23 -1.30
N ASN A 115 3.36 11.24 -0.92
CA ASN A 115 3.30 9.89 -1.49
C ASN A 115 2.09 9.09 -1.00
N LEU A 116 1.65 9.27 0.24
CA LEU A 116 0.40 8.67 0.71
C LEU A 116 -0.81 9.24 -0.03
N ILE A 117 -0.85 10.56 -0.26
CA ILE A 117 -1.92 11.18 -1.05
C ILE A 117 -1.93 10.60 -2.47
N LEU A 118 -0.76 10.48 -3.11
CA LEU A 118 -0.64 9.84 -4.42
C LEU A 118 -1.19 8.41 -4.40
N SER A 119 -0.74 7.61 -3.44
CA SER A 119 -1.10 6.20 -3.34
C SER A 119 -2.62 6.03 -3.20
N TYR A 120 -3.29 6.83 -2.37
CA TYR A 120 -4.74 6.73 -2.25
C TYR A 120 -5.50 7.26 -3.46
N VAL A 121 -5.08 8.39 -4.05
CA VAL A 121 -5.73 8.96 -5.25
C VAL A 121 -5.64 7.98 -6.43
N ILE A 122 -4.45 7.42 -6.65
CA ILE A 122 -4.22 6.41 -7.69
C ILE A 122 -4.90 5.10 -7.36
N GLY A 123 -4.90 4.68 -6.09
CA GLY A 123 -5.62 3.50 -5.62
C GLY A 123 -7.10 3.59 -5.96
N THR A 124 -7.75 4.72 -5.63
CA THR A 124 -9.14 5.00 -6.00
C THR A 124 -9.33 4.98 -7.53
N ALA A 125 -8.46 5.61 -8.30
CA ALA A 125 -8.56 5.62 -9.76
C ALA A 125 -8.41 4.22 -10.39
N SER A 126 -7.44 3.43 -9.91
CA SER A 126 -7.17 2.07 -10.38
C SER A 126 -8.34 1.14 -10.09
N VAL A 127 -8.90 1.18 -8.87
CA VAL A 127 -10.03 0.33 -8.48
C VAL A 127 -11.30 0.74 -9.24
N ALA A 128 -11.51 2.03 -9.51
CA ALA A 128 -12.63 2.48 -10.33
C ALA A 128 -12.51 1.98 -11.79
N ARG A 129 -11.30 1.98 -12.36
CA ARG A 129 -11.04 1.42 -13.70
C ARG A 129 -11.24 -0.09 -13.75
N ALA A 130 -10.77 -0.80 -12.72
CA ALA A 130 -11.03 -2.21 -12.54
C ALA A 130 -12.53 -2.53 -12.46
N TRP A 131 -13.30 -1.71 -11.74
CA TRP A 131 -14.75 -1.85 -11.62
C TRP A 131 -15.44 -1.65 -12.97
N SER A 132 -15.07 -0.59 -13.70
CA SER A 132 -15.58 -0.32 -15.05
C SER A 132 -15.29 -1.46 -16.02
N SER A 133 -14.05 -1.96 -16.05
CA SER A 133 -13.65 -3.07 -16.94
C SER A 133 -14.40 -4.37 -16.63
N THR A 134 -14.56 -4.68 -15.34
CA THR A 134 -15.30 -5.87 -14.89
C THR A 134 -16.77 -5.78 -15.27
N PHE A 135 -17.37 -4.60 -15.11
CA PHE A 135 -18.76 -4.35 -15.50
C PHE A 135 -18.95 -4.43 -17.02
N ASP A 136 -18.02 -3.88 -17.80
CA ASP A 136 -18.08 -3.97 -19.26
C ASP A 136 -17.95 -5.43 -19.75
N SER A 137 -17.11 -6.23 -19.10
CA SER A 137 -17.04 -7.67 -19.39
C SER A 137 -18.33 -8.42 -19.10
N LEU A 138 -19.14 -7.97 -18.13
CA LEU A 138 -20.46 -8.54 -17.86
C LEU A 138 -21.49 -8.17 -18.93
N VAL A 139 -21.33 -7.00 -19.55
CA VAL A 139 -22.22 -6.49 -20.61
C VAL A 139 -21.65 -6.79 -22.01
N GLU A 140 -20.79 -7.81 -22.13
CA GLU A 140 -20.21 -8.28 -23.39
C GLU A 140 -19.42 -7.19 -24.16
N GLN A 141 -18.68 -6.33 -23.44
CA GLN A 141 -17.80 -5.30 -24.01
C GLN A 141 -18.51 -4.23 -24.85
N LYS A 142 -19.82 -4.02 -24.62
CA LYS A 142 -20.62 -3.02 -25.35
C LYS A 142 -20.23 -1.58 -24.99
N ILE A 143 -19.79 -1.34 -23.76
CA ILE A 143 -19.44 0.01 -23.26
C ILE A 143 -18.10 0.44 -23.86
N SER A 144 -17.06 -0.40 -23.75
CA SER A 144 -15.77 -0.10 -24.39
C SER A 144 -15.89 -0.03 -25.92
N GLY A 145 -16.70 -0.88 -26.54
CA GLY A 145 -16.96 -0.84 -27.98
C GLY A 145 -17.52 0.52 -28.44
N PHE A 146 -18.50 1.06 -27.70
CA PHE A 146 -19.08 2.38 -27.98
C PHE A 146 -18.07 3.51 -27.79
N PHE A 147 -17.30 3.51 -26.70
CA PHE A 147 -16.33 4.56 -26.42
C PHE A 147 -15.10 4.52 -27.34
N LYS A 148 -14.64 3.32 -27.72
CA LYS A 148 -13.59 3.16 -28.74
C LYS A 148 -14.04 3.66 -30.10
N ALA A 149 -15.31 3.48 -30.46
CA ALA A 149 -15.85 4.02 -31.71
C ALA A 149 -16.02 5.55 -31.69
N SER A 150 -16.41 6.12 -30.53
CA SER A 150 -16.77 7.54 -30.43
C SER A 150 -15.61 8.45 -30.00
N MET A 151 -14.70 7.98 -29.16
CA MET A 151 -13.65 8.78 -28.50
C MET A 151 -12.33 8.00 -28.32
N ALA A 152 -11.76 7.47 -29.40
CA ALA A 152 -10.45 6.82 -29.35
C ALA A 152 -9.31 7.83 -29.14
N MET A 153 -8.50 7.62 -28.11
CA MET A 153 -7.25 8.35 -27.88
C MET A 153 -6.05 7.45 -28.21
N LYS A 154 -5.56 7.52 -29.45
CA LYS A 154 -4.30 6.84 -29.84
C LYS A 154 -3.11 7.74 -29.55
N VAL A 155 -2.68 7.80 -28.30
CA VAL A 155 -1.44 8.49 -27.91
C VAL A 155 -0.30 7.47 -27.79
N PRO A 156 0.85 7.67 -28.46
CA PRO A 156 2.00 6.79 -28.31
C PRO A 156 2.53 6.86 -26.86
N GLY A 157 2.75 5.69 -26.24
CA GLY A 157 3.38 5.58 -24.91
C GLY A 157 2.65 4.72 -23.88
N GLY A 158 1.44 4.19 -24.17
CA GLY A 158 0.74 3.24 -23.29
C GLY A 158 0.40 3.79 -21.88
N VAL A 159 0.42 5.11 -21.71
CA VAL A 159 0.17 5.79 -20.42
C VAL A 159 -1.28 6.24 -20.30
N LEU A 160 -1.79 6.86 -21.37
CA LEU A 160 -3.20 7.22 -21.46
C LEU A 160 -4.01 5.99 -21.85
N ALA A 161 -5.22 5.92 -21.31
CA ALA A 161 -6.20 4.91 -21.71
C ALA A 161 -6.52 5.01 -23.21
N GLU A 162 -6.80 3.87 -23.85
CA GLU A 162 -7.24 3.82 -25.26
C GLU A 162 -8.51 4.66 -25.52
N TYR A 163 -9.33 4.80 -24.49
CA TYR A 163 -10.53 5.64 -24.47
C TYR A 163 -10.69 6.26 -23.09
N PRO A 164 -11.29 7.47 -23.01
CA PRO A 164 -11.58 8.09 -21.73
C PRO A 164 -12.79 7.43 -21.05
N ASP A 165 -12.62 7.01 -19.80
CA ASP A 165 -13.63 6.23 -19.08
C ASP A 165 -14.60 7.11 -18.27
N LEU A 166 -15.69 7.55 -18.92
CA LEU A 166 -16.73 8.34 -18.27
C LEU A 166 -17.45 7.57 -17.16
N PHE A 167 -17.54 6.24 -17.27
CA PHE A 167 -18.25 5.43 -16.30
C PHE A 167 -17.48 5.35 -14.99
N ALA A 168 -16.16 5.12 -15.05
CA ALA A 168 -15.28 5.19 -13.89
C ALA A 168 -15.30 6.59 -13.24
N LEU A 169 -15.31 7.67 -14.04
CA LEU A 169 -15.40 9.05 -13.54
C LEU A 169 -16.69 9.28 -12.73
N ILE A 170 -17.85 8.89 -13.28
CA ILE A 170 -19.15 9.05 -12.61
C ILE A 170 -19.20 8.24 -11.32
N LEU A 171 -18.67 7.01 -11.33
CA LEU A 171 -18.61 6.15 -10.16
C LEU A 171 -17.80 6.79 -9.02
N VAL A 172 -16.61 7.32 -9.31
CA VAL A 172 -15.78 7.98 -8.29
C VAL A 172 -16.46 9.23 -7.73
N LEU A 173 -17.09 10.05 -8.59
CA LEU A 173 -17.81 11.24 -8.12
C LEU A 173 -19.03 10.88 -7.25
N LEU A 174 -19.76 9.82 -7.60
CA LEU A 174 -20.89 9.34 -6.82
C LEU A 174 -20.45 8.88 -5.42
N LEU A 175 -19.38 8.09 -5.34
CA LEU A 175 -18.84 7.62 -4.05
C LEU A 175 -18.19 8.75 -3.25
N THR A 176 -17.63 9.76 -3.92
CA THR A 176 -17.16 10.98 -3.26
C THR A 176 -18.33 11.70 -2.59
N GLY A 177 -19.48 11.79 -3.28
CA GLY A 177 -20.73 12.29 -2.72
C GLY A 177 -21.20 11.47 -1.51
N LEU A 178 -21.18 10.15 -1.61
CA LEU A 178 -21.55 9.26 -0.49
C LEU A 178 -20.69 9.53 0.76
N LEU A 179 -19.37 9.61 0.61
CA LEU A 179 -18.44 9.87 1.71
C LEU A 179 -18.56 11.28 2.29
N ALA A 180 -19.05 12.25 1.49
CA ALA A 180 -19.35 13.59 1.96
C ALA A 180 -20.53 13.64 2.95
N PHE A 181 -21.52 12.74 2.82
CA PHE A 181 -22.73 12.72 3.65
C PHE A 181 -22.54 12.11 5.05
N GLY A 182 -21.58 11.18 5.24
CA GLY A 182 -21.26 10.68 6.58
C GLY A 182 -20.51 9.35 6.63
N VAL A 183 -19.68 9.20 7.68
CA VAL A 183 -18.75 8.06 7.87
C VAL A 183 -19.40 6.85 8.54
N SER A 184 -20.36 7.05 9.45
CA SER A 184 -20.95 5.96 10.25
C SER A 184 -21.71 4.94 9.39
N GLU A 185 -22.51 5.43 8.45
CA GLU A 185 -23.27 4.56 7.53
C GLU A 185 -22.33 3.82 6.57
N SER A 186 -21.24 4.48 6.13
CA SER A 186 -20.25 3.87 5.23
C SER A 186 -19.53 2.68 5.86
N ALA A 187 -19.30 2.68 7.18
CA ALA A 187 -18.62 1.57 7.86
C ALA A 187 -19.48 0.29 7.88
N LEU A 188 -20.80 0.43 8.04
CA LEU A 188 -21.72 -0.71 8.01
C LEU A 188 -21.78 -1.34 6.61
N VAL A 189 -21.86 -0.52 5.56
CA VAL A 189 -21.84 -0.98 4.16
C VAL A 189 -20.53 -1.71 3.86
N ASN A 190 -19.40 -1.14 4.27
CA ASN A 190 -18.09 -1.74 4.05
C ASN A 190 -17.97 -3.12 4.72
N LYS A 191 -18.49 -3.26 5.95
CA LYS A 191 -18.51 -4.54 6.68
C LYS A 191 -19.30 -5.61 5.94
N ILE A 192 -20.48 -5.28 5.42
CA ILE A 192 -21.34 -6.22 4.69
C ILE A 192 -20.66 -6.66 3.39
N PHE A 193 -20.16 -5.71 2.59
CA PHE A 193 -19.52 -6.03 1.32
C PHE A 193 -18.20 -6.80 1.48
N THR A 194 -17.42 -6.50 2.51
CA THR A 194 -16.22 -7.31 2.85
C THR A 194 -16.60 -8.74 3.21
N GLY A 195 -17.69 -8.94 3.97
CA GLY A 195 -18.20 -10.27 4.30
C GLY A 195 -18.61 -11.06 3.06
N ILE A 196 -19.35 -10.44 2.14
CA ILE A 196 -19.74 -11.05 0.85
C ILE A 196 -18.50 -11.40 0.03
N ASN A 197 -17.51 -10.49 -0.04
CA ASN A 197 -16.26 -10.71 -0.76
C ASN A 197 -15.53 -11.95 -0.24
N LEU A 198 -15.36 -12.10 1.08
CA LEU A 198 -14.71 -13.27 1.67
C LEU A 198 -15.44 -14.58 1.37
N VAL A 199 -16.78 -14.56 1.36
CA VAL A 199 -17.60 -15.73 1.00
C VAL A 199 -17.38 -16.12 -0.47
N VAL A 200 -17.40 -15.15 -1.38
CA VAL A 200 -17.18 -15.41 -2.81
C VAL A 200 -15.77 -15.91 -3.07
N LEU A 201 -14.75 -15.33 -2.43
CA LEU A 201 -13.37 -15.81 -2.57
C LEU A 201 -13.22 -17.23 -2.00
N GLY A 202 -13.84 -17.53 -0.86
CA GLY A 202 -13.90 -18.90 -0.32
C GLY A 202 -14.50 -19.89 -1.31
N PHE A 203 -15.61 -19.50 -1.97
CA PHE A 203 -16.22 -20.30 -3.04
C PHE A 203 -15.27 -20.50 -4.24
N VAL A 204 -14.59 -19.46 -4.71
CA VAL A 204 -13.62 -19.54 -5.81
C VAL A 204 -12.47 -20.50 -5.48
N ILE A 205 -11.92 -20.41 -4.26
CA ILE A 205 -10.83 -21.27 -3.81
C ILE A 205 -11.26 -22.74 -3.80
N ILE A 206 -12.39 -23.05 -3.15
CA ILE A 206 -12.89 -24.43 -3.02
C ILE A 206 -13.22 -25.01 -4.40
N SER A 207 -13.98 -24.28 -5.22
CA SER A 207 -14.38 -24.75 -6.55
C SER A 207 -13.20 -24.89 -7.50
N GLY A 208 -12.23 -23.98 -7.44
CA GLY A 208 -11.03 -24.05 -8.27
C GLY A 208 -10.10 -25.21 -7.91
N PHE A 209 -9.97 -25.58 -6.63
CA PHE A 209 -9.24 -26.81 -6.28
C PHE A 209 -9.98 -28.09 -6.68
N VAL A 210 -11.31 -28.10 -6.64
CA VAL A 210 -12.11 -29.26 -7.07
C VAL A 210 -12.06 -29.48 -8.59
N LYS A 211 -11.98 -28.40 -9.37
CA LYS A 211 -11.96 -28.43 -10.84
C LYS A 211 -10.57 -28.27 -11.45
N GLY A 212 -9.56 -27.98 -10.63
CA GLY A 212 -8.20 -27.72 -11.06
C GLY A 212 -7.52 -28.98 -11.59
N ASN A 213 -6.72 -28.81 -12.64
CA ASN A 213 -5.88 -29.87 -13.19
C ASN A 213 -4.41 -29.56 -12.92
N THR A 214 -3.71 -30.50 -12.26
CA THR A 214 -2.28 -30.36 -11.95
C THR A 214 -1.39 -30.37 -13.20
N ALA A 215 -1.90 -30.85 -14.34
CA ALA A 215 -1.20 -30.77 -15.63
C ALA A 215 -0.88 -29.32 -16.03
N ASN A 216 -1.73 -28.35 -15.65
CA ASN A 216 -1.54 -26.93 -15.96
C ASN A 216 -0.29 -26.31 -15.30
N TRP A 217 0.28 -26.97 -14.29
CA TRP A 217 1.53 -26.54 -13.65
C TRP A 217 2.78 -27.20 -14.24
N ASN A 218 2.61 -28.22 -15.08
CA ASN A 218 3.71 -28.93 -15.75
C ASN A 218 3.56 -28.86 -17.28
N LEU A 219 3.30 -27.65 -17.78
CA LEU A 219 3.14 -27.40 -19.21
C LEU A 219 4.47 -27.58 -19.94
N THR A 220 4.46 -28.31 -21.06
CA THR A 220 5.64 -28.56 -21.90
C THR A 220 5.62 -27.68 -23.15
N LEU A 221 6.78 -27.46 -23.76
CA LEU A 221 6.91 -26.62 -24.97
C LEU A 221 6.00 -27.09 -26.14
N ASN A 222 5.61 -28.37 -26.14
CA ASN A 222 4.73 -28.98 -27.14
C ASN A 222 3.26 -28.58 -26.98
N ASP A 223 2.78 -28.41 -25.74
CA ASP A 223 1.41 -27.97 -25.46
C ASP A 223 1.16 -26.56 -26.06
N TYR A 224 2.19 -25.72 -26.04
CA TYR A 224 2.17 -24.40 -26.70
C TYR A 224 2.22 -24.49 -28.22
N ALA A 225 2.94 -25.47 -28.78
CA ALA A 225 3.01 -25.67 -30.23
C ALA A 225 1.65 -26.11 -30.81
N ASP A 226 0.90 -26.93 -30.07
CA ASP A 226 -0.45 -27.34 -30.44
C ASP A 226 -1.45 -26.17 -30.38
N PHE A 227 -1.40 -25.33 -29.35
CA PHE A 227 -2.18 -24.08 -29.29
C PHE A 227 -1.84 -23.13 -30.45
N LYS A 228 -0.55 -23.06 -30.82
CA LYS A 228 -0.06 -22.18 -31.87
C LYS A 228 -0.34 -22.67 -33.29
N ASN A 229 -0.52 -23.97 -33.52
CA ASN A 229 -1.00 -24.48 -34.81
C ASN A 229 -2.37 -23.88 -35.19
N HIS A 230 -3.12 -23.33 -34.23
CA HIS A 230 -4.33 -22.54 -34.46
C HIS A 230 -4.09 -21.03 -34.74
N THR A 231 -2.89 -20.48 -34.47
CA THR A 231 -2.57 -19.05 -34.61
C THR A 231 -1.24 -18.84 -35.35
N ASN A 232 -1.30 -18.58 -36.66
CA ASN A 232 -0.15 -18.38 -37.57
C ASN A 232 0.85 -17.30 -37.09
N SER A 233 1.83 -17.67 -36.25
CA SER A 233 2.86 -16.72 -35.77
C SER A 233 4.27 -17.34 -35.75
N SER A 234 5.32 -16.53 -35.76
CA SER A 234 6.73 -16.98 -35.98
C SER A 234 7.39 -17.58 -34.72
N ARG A 235 8.28 -18.58 -34.87
CA ARG A 235 8.85 -19.42 -33.77
C ARG A 235 9.79 -18.67 -32.80
N SER A 236 10.44 -17.57 -33.24
CA SER A 236 11.40 -16.81 -32.42
C SER A 236 10.80 -15.72 -31.51
N LEU A 237 9.53 -15.37 -31.70
CA LEU A 237 8.77 -14.49 -30.78
C LEU A 237 8.20 -15.26 -29.58
N VAL A 238 8.12 -16.60 -29.70
CA VAL A 238 7.47 -17.51 -28.73
C VAL A 238 8.26 -17.66 -27.44
N ASP A 239 9.59 -17.80 -27.53
CA ASP A 239 10.44 -17.92 -26.32
C ASP A 239 10.40 -16.65 -25.47
N LYS A 240 10.11 -15.49 -26.08
CA LYS A 240 9.94 -14.22 -25.37
C LYS A 240 8.54 -14.01 -24.79
N GLU A 241 7.49 -14.56 -25.40
CA GLU A 241 6.10 -14.39 -24.95
C GLU A 241 5.65 -15.47 -23.96
N PHE A 242 6.17 -16.70 -24.03
CA PHE A 242 5.64 -17.85 -23.27
C PHE A 242 6.67 -18.60 -22.42
N GLY A 243 7.95 -18.22 -22.47
CA GLY A 243 8.99 -18.78 -21.60
C GLY A 243 9.29 -20.27 -21.82
N VAL A 244 10.05 -20.88 -20.89
CA VAL A 244 10.58 -22.25 -21.00
C VAL A 244 9.58 -23.35 -20.58
N GLY A 245 8.34 -23.00 -20.25
CA GLY A 245 7.33 -23.92 -19.72
C GLY A 245 7.54 -24.33 -18.26
N GLY A 246 6.71 -25.25 -17.76
CA GLY A 246 6.70 -25.73 -16.38
C GLY A 246 6.08 -24.74 -15.37
N PHE A 247 6.47 -24.88 -14.10
CA PHE A 247 5.91 -24.06 -13.01
C PHE A 247 6.34 -22.59 -13.07
N ALA A 248 7.58 -22.32 -13.50
CA ALA A 248 8.17 -20.98 -13.56
C ALA A 248 8.68 -20.66 -14.98
N PRO A 249 7.79 -20.41 -15.95
CA PRO A 249 8.16 -20.26 -17.37
C PRO A 249 9.12 -19.08 -17.62
N PHE A 250 9.02 -18.03 -16.82
CA PHE A 250 9.85 -16.82 -16.93
C PHE A 250 11.05 -16.80 -15.96
N GLY A 251 11.33 -17.94 -15.31
CA GLY A 251 12.43 -18.08 -14.34
C GLY A 251 12.33 -17.16 -13.12
N LEU A 252 13.45 -17.00 -12.40
CA LEU A 252 13.50 -16.20 -11.17
C LEU A 252 13.24 -14.71 -11.42
N THR A 253 13.68 -14.19 -12.57
CA THR A 253 13.49 -12.78 -12.93
C THR A 253 12.00 -12.45 -13.10
N GLY A 254 11.23 -13.34 -13.74
CA GLY A 254 9.77 -13.19 -13.85
C GLY A 254 9.05 -13.26 -12.50
N VAL A 255 9.50 -14.16 -11.61
CA VAL A 255 8.94 -14.26 -10.24
C VAL A 255 9.19 -12.98 -9.43
N LEU A 256 10.40 -12.41 -9.50
CA LEU A 256 10.73 -11.19 -8.75
C LEU A 256 10.03 -9.94 -9.32
N SER A 257 9.95 -9.83 -10.66
CA SER A 257 9.19 -8.75 -11.31
C SER A 257 7.69 -8.88 -11.04
N GLY A 258 7.14 -10.10 -11.12
CA GLY A 258 5.76 -10.41 -10.76
C GLY A 258 5.45 -10.10 -9.30
N ALA A 259 6.36 -10.42 -8.37
CA ALA A 259 6.22 -10.08 -6.95
C ALA A 259 6.13 -8.57 -6.70
N ALA A 260 6.89 -7.75 -7.44
CA ALA A 260 6.81 -6.29 -7.34
C ALA A 260 5.46 -5.75 -7.79
N THR A 261 4.86 -6.33 -8.83
CA THR A 261 3.51 -5.98 -9.27
C THR A 261 2.45 -6.51 -8.29
N CYS A 262 2.55 -7.77 -7.83
CA CYS A 262 1.68 -8.36 -6.81
C CYS A 262 1.69 -7.60 -5.47
N PHE A 263 2.74 -6.82 -5.18
CA PHE A 263 2.79 -5.96 -4.01
C PHE A 263 1.60 -4.99 -3.94
N TYR A 264 1.13 -4.48 -5.10
CA TYR A 264 -0.09 -3.66 -5.19
C TYR A 264 -1.27 -4.30 -4.45
N ALA A 265 -1.40 -5.61 -4.55
CA ALA A 265 -2.52 -6.36 -4.00
C ALA A 265 -2.54 -6.37 -2.46
N PHE A 266 -1.40 -6.10 -1.81
CA PHE A 266 -1.28 -6.01 -0.36
C PHE A 266 -1.29 -4.57 0.16
N VAL A 267 -1.41 -3.57 -0.72
CA VAL A 267 -1.59 -2.18 -0.32
C VAL A 267 -3.02 -1.97 0.17
N GLY A 268 -3.18 -1.36 1.35
CA GLY A 268 -4.49 -1.10 1.92
C GLY A 268 -4.52 -1.19 3.44
N PHE A 269 -3.71 -2.04 4.07
CA PHE A 269 -3.70 -2.18 5.53
C PHE A 269 -3.34 -0.88 6.27
N ASP A 270 -2.57 0.00 5.63
CA ASP A 270 -2.15 1.31 6.16
C ASP A 270 -3.32 2.29 6.32
N CYS A 271 -4.49 1.99 5.74
CA CYS A 271 -5.73 2.72 6.03
C CYS A 271 -6.11 2.59 7.51
N ILE A 272 -5.83 1.45 8.16
CA ILE A 272 -6.10 1.20 9.58
C ILE A 272 -5.27 2.14 10.46
N ALA A 273 -3.99 2.35 10.11
CA ALA A 273 -3.11 3.26 10.83
C ALA A 273 -3.55 4.72 10.68
N THR A 274 -4.17 5.08 9.55
CA THR A 274 -4.67 6.44 9.29
C THR A 274 -5.94 6.76 10.09
N THR A 275 -6.72 5.75 10.46
CA THR A 275 -8.03 5.92 11.14
C THR A 275 -7.94 5.73 12.65
N SER A 276 -6.74 5.88 13.22
CA SER A 276 -6.46 5.63 14.64
C SER A 276 -7.27 6.49 15.60
N GLU A 277 -7.60 7.75 15.25
CA GLU A 277 -8.39 8.64 16.12
C GLU A 277 -9.89 8.30 16.13
N GLU A 278 -10.37 7.56 15.12
CA GLU A 278 -11.76 7.10 15.02
C GLU A 278 -11.97 5.73 15.67
N ALA A 279 -10.89 5.05 16.05
CA ALA A 279 -10.93 3.76 16.73
C ALA A 279 -11.27 3.92 18.23
N LYS A 280 -12.13 3.03 18.75
CA LYS A 280 -12.49 3.02 20.18
C LYS A 280 -11.28 2.75 21.09
N ASN A 281 -10.46 1.75 20.73
CA ASN A 281 -9.29 1.28 21.50
C ASN A 281 -8.03 1.19 20.62
N PRO A 282 -7.43 2.32 20.19
CA PRO A 282 -6.40 2.32 19.14
C PRO A 282 -5.16 1.49 19.50
N MET A 283 -4.70 1.53 20.76
CA MET A 283 -3.47 0.85 21.19
C MET A 283 -3.48 -0.66 20.96
N ARG A 284 -4.65 -1.30 21.03
CA ARG A 284 -4.80 -2.75 20.82
C ARG A 284 -5.48 -3.08 19.49
N SER A 285 -6.45 -2.27 19.08
CA SER A 285 -7.22 -2.52 17.87
C SER A 285 -6.42 -2.34 16.59
N ILE A 286 -5.47 -1.40 16.55
CA ILE A 286 -4.66 -1.14 15.36
C ILE A 286 -3.70 -2.30 15.07
N PRO A 287 -2.86 -2.77 16.04
CA PRO A 287 -1.98 -3.91 15.79
C PRO A 287 -2.73 -5.17 15.36
N ILE A 288 -3.83 -5.49 16.06
CA ILE A 288 -4.66 -6.66 15.73
C ILE A 288 -5.28 -6.50 14.35
N GLY A 289 -5.80 -5.31 14.02
CA GLY A 289 -6.40 -5.01 12.73
C GLY A 289 -5.43 -5.21 11.56
N ILE A 290 -4.21 -4.68 11.68
CA ILE A 290 -3.19 -4.77 10.62
C ILE A 290 -2.75 -6.23 10.41
N VAL A 291 -2.40 -6.94 11.47
CA VAL A 291 -1.89 -8.33 11.34
C VAL A 291 -3.01 -9.27 10.87
N ALA A 292 -4.21 -9.17 11.43
CA ALA A 292 -5.32 -10.02 11.04
C ALA A 292 -5.75 -9.77 9.59
N SER A 293 -5.83 -8.50 9.16
CA SER A 293 -6.20 -8.18 7.77
C SER A 293 -5.17 -8.70 6.77
N LEU A 294 -3.87 -8.51 7.03
CA LEU A 294 -2.80 -9.02 6.18
C LEU A 294 -2.80 -10.55 6.08
N LEU A 295 -3.02 -11.27 7.18
CA LEU A 295 -3.09 -12.74 7.17
C LEU A 295 -4.29 -13.25 6.38
N ILE A 296 -5.48 -12.65 6.57
CA ILE A 296 -6.68 -13.00 5.79
C ILE A 296 -6.43 -12.76 4.30
N CYS A 297 -5.83 -11.60 3.96
CA CYS A 297 -5.51 -11.29 2.57
C CYS A 297 -4.49 -12.27 1.99
N PHE A 298 -3.45 -12.65 2.73
CA PHE A 298 -2.46 -13.62 2.28
C PHE A 298 -3.09 -14.94 1.86
N PHE A 299 -3.92 -15.54 2.71
CA PHE A 299 -4.58 -16.81 2.39
C PHE A 299 -5.55 -16.68 1.20
N ALA A 300 -6.27 -15.56 1.10
CA ALA A 300 -7.15 -15.31 -0.03
C ALA A 300 -6.36 -15.19 -1.35
N TYR A 301 -5.31 -14.36 -1.39
CA TYR A 301 -4.47 -14.17 -2.57
C TYR A 301 -3.76 -15.44 -3.00
N PHE A 302 -3.11 -16.13 -2.05
CA PHE A 302 -2.41 -17.38 -2.30
C PHE A 302 -3.37 -18.45 -2.82
N GLY A 303 -4.53 -18.60 -2.16
CA GLY A 303 -5.55 -19.59 -2.53
C GLY A 303 -6.15 -19.33 -3.90
N VAL A 304 -6.55 -18.09 -4.19
CA VAL A 304 -7.15 -17.73 -5.49
C VAL A 304 -6.16 -17.89 -6.63
N SER A 305 -4.90 -17.51 -6.43
CA SER A 305 -3.87 -17.62 -7.47
C SER A 305 -3.53 -19.08 -7.78
N ALA A 306 -3.49 -19.93 -6.76
CA ALA A 306 -3.34 -21.37 -6.95
C ALA A 306 -4.55 -21.97 -7.67
N ALA A 307 -5.77 -21.62 -7.24
CA ALA A 307 -7.01 -22.07 -7.87
C ALA A 307 -7.11 -21.65 -9.35
N LEU A 308 -6.83 -20.39 -9.66
CA LEU A 308 -6.90 -19.84 -11.02
C LEU A 308 -5.93 -20.54 -11.98
N THR A 309 -4.67 -20.69 -11.58
CA THR A 309 -3.63 -21.33 -12.42
C THR A 309 -3.78 -22.84 -12.54
N LEU A 310 -4.53 -23.48 -11.63
CA LEU A 310 -4.92 -24.88 -11.75
C LEU A 310 -6.13 -25.06 -12.66
N MET A 311 -7.08 -24.11 -12.70
CA MET A 311 -8.28 -24.21 -13.54
C MET A 311 -7.98 -24.00 -15.03
N MET A 312 -7.13 -23.02 -15.35
CA MET A 312 -6.88 -22.59 -16.73
C MET A 312 -5.37 -22.42 -16.97
N PRO A 313 -4.86 -22.86 -18.13
CA PRO A 313 -3.46 -22.61 -18.49
C PRO A 313 -3.17 -21.10 -18.57
N TYR A 314 -2.00 -20.69 -18.08
CA TYR A 314 -1.69 -19.26 -17.88
C TYR A 314 -1.70 -18.43 -19.17
N TYR A 315 -1.41 -19.04 -20.32
CA TYR A 315 -1.35 -18.35 -21.61
C TYR A 315 -2.72 -17.99 -22.19
N GLU A 316 -3.80 -18.63 -21.72
CA GLU A 316 -5.18 -18.33 -22.15
C GLU A 316 -5.91 -17.36 -21.21
N LEU A 317 -5.31 -17.02 -20.06
CA LEU A 317 -5.94 -16.14 -19.07
C LEU A 317 -6.26 -14.77 -19.69
N ASN A 318 -7.51 -14.31 -19.52
CA ASN A 318 -7.86 -12.95 -19.91
C ASN A 318 -7.29 -11.95 -18.89
N THR A 319 -6.65 -10.88 -19.36
CA THR A 319 -6.05 -9.84 -18.49
C THR A 319 -7.08 -8.92 -17.84
N GLN A 320 -8.31 -8.80 -18.39
CA GLN A 320 -9.35 -7.90 -17.88
C GLN A 320 -10.28 -8.56 -16.85
N SER A 321 -10.63 -9.83 -17.06
CA SER A 321 -11.61 -10.56 -16.24
C SER A 321 -11.27 -12.05 -16.10
N PRO A 322 -10.12 -12.40 -15.49
CA PRO A 322 -9.61 -13.77 -15.47
C PRO A 322 -10.52 -14.75 -14.73
N LEU A 323 -11.05 -14.36 -13.56
CA LEU A 323 -11.82 -15.27 -12.71
C LEU A 323 -13.17 -15.69 -13.32
N PRO A 324 -14.05 -14.78 -13.80
CA PRO A 324 -15.31 -15.18 -14.43
C PRO A 324 -15.09 -16.05 -15.67
N GLU A 325 -14.04 -15.76 -16.45
CA GLU A 325 -13.74 -16.49 -17.68
C GLU A 325 -13.18 -17.90 -17.39
N ALA A 326 -12.37 -18.06 -16.34
CA ALA A 326 -11.91 -19.38 -15.89
C ALA A 326 -13.06 -20.32 -15.53
N PHE A 327 -14.13 -19.83 -14.90
CA PHE A 327 -15.35 -20.64 -14.65
C PHE A 327 -16.13 -20.97 -15.92
N SER A 328 -16.09 -20.10 -16.92
CA SER A 328 -16.64 -20.35 -18.24
C SER A 328 -15.87 -21.49 -18.94
N TYR A 329 -14.54 -21.44 -18.90
CA TYR A 329 -13.64 -22.46 -19.47
C TYR A 329 -13.86 -23.85 -18.86
N VAL A 330 -14.04 -23.93 -17.53
CA VAL A 330 -14.31 -25.19 -16.81
C VAL A 330 -15.74 -25.73 -17.05
N GLY A 331 -16.60 -24.98 -17.75
CA GLY A 331 -17.97 -25.37 -18.06
C GLY A 331 -18.97 -25.12 -16.92
N TRP A 332 -18.65 -24.23 -15.98
CA TRP A 332 -19.49 -23.88 -14.83
C TRP A 332 -20.13 -22.48 -15.01
N ALA A 333 -21.04 -22.39 -15.98
CA ALA A 333 -21.68 -21.13 -16.36
C ALA A 333 -22.38 -20.35 -15.21
N PRO A 334 -23.09 -20.98 -14.26
CA PRO A 334 -23.71 -20.23 -13.15
C PRO A 334 -22.68 -19.58 -12.21
N ALA A 335 -21.52 -20.22 -12.03
CA ALA A 335 -20.46 -19.72 -11.15
C ALA A 335 -19.84 -18.42 -11.69
N ARG A 336 -19.76 -18.25 -13.02
CA ARG A 336 -19.33 -17.00 -13.67
C ARG A 336 -20.08 -15.78 -13.12
N TYR A 337 -21.40 -15.85 -13.03
CA TYR A 337 -22.22 -14.72 -12.57
C TYR A 337 -22.05 -14.44 -11.08
N ILE A 338 -21.96 -15.48 -10.24
CA ILE A 338 -21.72 -15.34 -8.80
C ILE A 338 -20.40 -14.63 -8.55
N VAL A 339 -19.34 -15.08 -9.23
CA VAL A 339 -17.99 -14.51 -9.08
C VAL A 339 -17.94 -13.09 -9.64
N ALA A 340 -18.61 -12.81 -10.75
CA ALA A 340 -18.65 -11.46 -11.31
C ALA A 340 -19.39 -10.47 -10.39
N VAL A 341 -20.56 -10.83 -9.86
CA VAL A 341 -21.27 -9.98 -8.87
C VAL A 341 -20.42 -9.79 -7.60
N GLY A 342 -19.78 -10.85 -7.13
CA GLY A 342 -18.85 -10.79 -6.01
C GLY A 342 -17.67 -9.86 -6.26
N SER A 343 -17.10 -9.88 -7.48
CA SER A 343 -16.01 -8.98 -7.86
C SER A 343 -16.44 -7.51 -7.87
N LEU A 344 -17.65 -7.18 -8.34
CA LEU A 344 -18.17 -5.80 -8.28
C LEU A 344 -18.37 -5.34 -6.84
N CYS A 345 -18.86 -6.22 -5.96
CA CYS A 345 -19.00 -5.96 -4.53
C CYS A 345 -17.63 -5.72 -3.86
N ALA A 346 -16.65 -6.57 -4.15
CA ALA A 346 -15.28 -6.46 -3.67
C ALA A 346 -14.61 -5.14 -4.11
N LEU A 347 -14.70 -4.81 -5.40
CA LEU A 347 -14.15 -3.59 -5.97
C LEU A 347 -14.82 -2.34 -5.37
N SER A 348 -16.13 -2.38 -5.11
CA SER A 348 -16.83 -1.28 -4.42
C SER A 348 -16.31 -1.06 -3.00
N THR A 349 -16.02 -2.16 -2.29
CA THR A 349 -15.44 -2.13 -0.94
C THR A 349 -14.04 -1.52 -0.95
N SER A 350 -13.19 -1.96 -1.88
CA SER A 350 -11.82 -1.45 -2.01
C SER A 350 -11.80 0.03 -2.44
N LEU A 351 -12.78 0.45 -3.25
CA LEU A 351 -12.94 1.85 -3.64
C LEU A 351 -13.29 2.73 -2.43
N LEU A 352 -14.25 2.32 -1.60
CA LEU A 352 -14.53 3.01 -0.33
C LEU A 352 -13.33 2.98 0.62
N GLY A 353 -12.64 1.84 0.71
CA GLY A 353 -11.47 1.65 1.58
C GLY A 353 -10.28 2.54 1.23
N SER A 354 -10.05 2.83 -0.06
CA SER A 354 -9.00 3.75 -0.52
C SER A 354 -9.38 5.22 -0.40
N MET A 355 -10.66 5.55 -0.66
CA MET A 355 -11.18 6.91 -0.55
C MET A 355 -11.34 7.38 0.90
N PHE A 356 -11.49 6.46 1.85
CA PHE A 356 -11.68 6.76 3.26
C PHE A 356 -10.46 7.45 3.92
N PRO A 357 -9.23 6.89 3.90
CA PRO A 357 -8.07 7.50 4.55
C PRO A 357 -7.59 8.80 3.86
N MET A 358 -7.85 8.95 2.56
CA MET A 358 -7.31 10.04 1.74
C MET A 358 -7.57 11.47 2.28
N PRO A 359 -8.81 11.86 2.64
CA PRO A 359 -9.09 13.20 3.15
C PRO A 359 -8.46 13.47 4.52
N ARG A 360 -8.18 12.42 5.30
CA ARG A 360 -7.61 12.52 6.66
C ARG A 360 -6.13 12.87 6.61
N VAL A 361 -5.38 12.28 5.66
CA VAL A 361 -3.98 12.67 5.41
C VAL A 361 -3.89 14.11 4.93
N ILE A 362 -4.75 14.50 3.96
CA ILE A 362 -4.79 15.88 3.44
C ILE A 362 -5.14 16.87 4.55
N TYR A 363 -6.14 16.54 5.38
CA TYR A 363 -6.52 17.36 6.54
C TYR A 363 -5.35 17.53 7.51
N ALA A 364 -4.64 16.44 7.88
CA ALA A 364 -3.51 16.51 8.81
C ALA A 364 -2.36 17.37 8.27
N MET A 365 -2.01 17.23 6.99
CA MET A 365 -0.99 18.05 6.34
C MET A 365 -1.40 19.53 6.20
N ALA A 366 -2.67 19.81 5.97
CA ALA A 366 -3.20 21.17 5.87
C ALA A 366 -3.31 21.85 7.24
N GLU A 367 -3.64 21.10 8.30
CA GLU A 367 -3.63 21.58 9.68
C GLU A 367 -2.23 21.99 10.13
N ASP A 368 -1.22 21.20 9.76
CA ASP A 368 0.19 21.50 10.02
C ASP A 368 0.75 22.63 9.12
N GLY A 369 -0.05 23.12 8.16
CA GLY A 369 0.29 24.24 7.29
C GLY A 369 1.22 23.89 6.12
N LEU A 370 1.51 22.59 5.91
CA LEU A 370 2.30 22.10 4.78
C LEU A 370 1.51 22.12 3.46
N LEU A 371 0.19 21.97 3.53
CA LEU A 371 -0.75 22.16 2.44
C LEU A 371 -1.68 23.37 2.68
N PHE A 372 -2.41 23.77 1.65
CA PHE A 372 -3.35 24.90 1.70
C PHE A 372 -4.33 24.76 2.87
N ARG A 373 -4.33 25.75 3.78
CA ARG A 373 -5.08 25.70 5.04
C ARG A 373 -6.60 25.64 4.87
N ILE A 374 -7.10 25.94 3.68
CA ILE A 374 -8.52 25.83 3.33
C ILE A 374 -8.97 24.35 3.41
N LEU A 375 -8.08 23.41 3.10
CA LEU A 375 -8.35 21.96 3.14
C LEU A 375 -8.50 21.41 4.58
N SER A 376 -8.09 22.16 5.60
CA SER A 376 -8.27 21.76 7.01
C SER A 376 -9.63 22.16 7.59
N ARG A 377 -10.55 22.71 6.79
CA ARG A 377 -11.89 23.08 7.27
C ARG A 377 -12.76 21.83 7.45
N MET A 378 -13.25 21.61 8.67
CA MET A 378 -14.18 20.53 8.98
C MET A 378 -15.63 21.01 8.95
N ASN A 379 -16.53 20.15 8.49
CA ASN A 379 -17.97 20.39 8.58
C ASN A 379 -18.48 20.10 10.00
N ALA A 380 -19.28 21.01 10.57
CA ALA A 380 -19.76 20.90 11.95
C ALA A 380 -20.74 19.73 12.18
N ARG A 381 -21.52 19.34 11.16
CA ARG A 381 -22.51 18.26 11.29
C ARG A 381 -21.90 16.87 11.17
N THR A 382 -21.08 16.64 10.14
CA THR A 382 -20.52 15.32 9.85
C THR A 382 -19.19 15.06 10.55
N LYS A 383 -18.54 16.10 11.10
CA LYS A 383 -17.16 16.04 11.60
C LYS A 383 -16.17 15.47 10.58
N THR A 384 -16.43 15.68 9.30
CA THR A 384 -15.58 15.24 8.18
C THR A 384 -15.00 16.44 7.41
N PRO A 385 -13.78 16.32 6.85
CA PRO A 385 -13.15 17.37 6.05
C PRO A 385 -13.73 17.40 4.62
N LEU A 386 -14.93 17.97 4.47
CA LEU A 386 -15.70 17.95 3.22
C LEU A 386 -14.91 18.43 1.99
N LEU A 387 -14.18 19.55 2.12
CA LEU A 387 -13.43 20.12 1.01
C LEU A 387 -12.27 19.22 0.58
N ALA A 388 -11.57 18.60 1.54
CA ALA A 388 -10.52 17.64 1.23
C ALA A 388 -11.09 16.41 0.52
N THR A 389 -12.25 15.91 0.95
CA THR A 389 -12.95 14.80 0.29
C THR A 389 -13.32 15.12 -1.16
N VAL A 390 -13.96 16.26 -1.40
CA VAL A 390 -14.38 16.65 -2.76
C VAL A 390 -13.16 16.92 -3.65
N ALA A 391 -12.17 17.67 -3.17
CA ALA A 391 -11.00 18.01 -3.98
C ALA A 391 -10.20 16.76 -4.39
N SER A 392 -9.97 15.85 -3.45
CA SER A 392 -9.21 14.63 -3.73
C SER A 392 -10.01 13.61 -4.55
N GLY A 393 -11.32 13.50 -4.34
CA GLY A 393 -12.21 12.67 -5.16
C GLY A 393 -12.29 13.15 -6.62
N VAL A 394 -12.30 14.46 -6.87
CA VAL A 394 -12.25 15.02 -8.23
C VAL A 394 -10.92 14.69 -8.91
N VAL A 395 -9.79 14.81 -8.21
CA VAL A 395 -8.48 14.44 -8.77
C VAL A 395 -8.45 12.95 -9.11
N ALA A 396 -8.94 12.08 -8.21
CA ALA A 396 -9.03 10.64 -8.47
C ALA A 396 -9.94 10.31 -9.65
N ALA A 397 -11.08 11.00 -9.80
CA ALA A 397 -12.00 10.82 -10.91
C ALA A 397 -11.37 11.22 -12.26
N LEU A 398 -10.62 12.32 -12.30
CA LEU A 398 -9.86 12.75 -13.48
C LEU A 398 -8.73 11.76 -13.82
N MET A 399 -8.07 11.19 -12.82
CA MET A 399 -7.06 10.16 -13.06
C MET A 399 -7.68 8.86 -13.60
N ALA A 400 -8.82 8.43 -13.06
CA ALA A 400 -9.57 7.29 -13.58
C ALA A 400 -10.03 7.53 -15.03
N PHE A 401 -10.41 8.75 -15.37
CA PHE A 401 -10.85 9.11 -16.71
C PHE A 401 -9.75 9.05 -17.77
N LEU A 402 -8.51 9.44 -17.44
CA LEU A 402 -7.43 9.63 -18.42
C LEU A 402 -6.44 8.47 -18.51
N PHE A 403 -6.19 7.76 -17.40
CA PHE A 403 -5.08 6.81 -17.29
C PHE A 403 -5.53 5.36 -17.36
N ASP A 404 -4.62 4.52 -17.84
CA ASP A 404 -4.85 3.08 -17.88
C ASP A 404 -4.56 2.37 -16.55
N LEU A 405 -5.21 1.23 -16.32
CA LEU A 405 -5.14 0.46 -15.07
C LEU A 405 -3.70 0.06 -14.72
N ALA A 406 -2.96 -0.51 -15.68
CA ALA A 406 -1.59 -0.99 -15.45
C ALA A 406 -0.65 0.16 -15.07
N ALA A 407 -0.76 1.30 -15.77
CA ALA A 407 0.03 2.50 -15.50
C ALA A 407 -0.24 3.10 -14.12
N LEU A 408 -1.50 3.03 -13.64
CA LEU A 408 -1.89 3.46 -12.30
C LEU A 408 -1.33 2.51 -11.23
N VAL A 409 -1.46 1.18 -11.43
CA VAL A 409 -0.98 0.16 -10.49
C VAL A 409 0.52 0.29 -10.22
N ASP A 410 1.34 0.41 -11.27
CA ASP A 410 2.79 0.54 -11.11
C ASP A 410 3.18 1.84 -10.38
N LEU A 411 2.50 2.95 -10.67
CA LEU A 411 2.75 4.25 -10.04
C LEU A 411 2.32 4.28 -8.56
N MET A 412 1.29 3.52 -8.19
CA MET A 412 0.89 3.33 -6.80
C MET A 412 1.91 2.52 -6.00
N SER A 413 2.44 1.45 -6.58
CA SER A 413 3.41 0.56 -5.93
C SER A 413 4.69 1.30 -5.53
N ILE A 414 5.27 2.12 -6.40
CA ILE A 414 6.49 2.91 -6.09
C ILE A 414 6.27 3.87 -4.91
N GLY A 415 5.14 4.59 -4.89
CA GLY A 415 4.82 5.54 -3.82
C GLY A 415 4.64 4.86 -2.47
N THR A 416 3.97 3.71 -2.45
CA THR A 416 3.72 2.93 -1.23
C THR A 416 4.99 2.27 -0.69
N LEU A 417 5.82 1.67 -1.56
CA LEU A 417 7.10 1.07 -1.18
C LEU A 417 8.04 2.08 -0.54
N LEU A 418 8.07 3.31 -1.07
CA LEU A 418 8.84 4.40 -0.49
C LEU A 418 8.31 4.80 0.89
N ALA A 419 6.98 4.93 1.05
CA ALA A 419 6.37 5.24 2.33
C ALA A 419 6.63 4.15 3.39
N TYR A 420 6.57 2.87 3.01
CA TYR A 420 6.82 1.75 3.92
C TYR A 420 8.27 1.69 4.36
N SER A 421 9.20 1.95 3.42
CA SER A 421 10.63 2.06 3.74
C SER A 421 10.89 3.19 4.74
N LEU A 422 10.25 4.35 4.57
CA LEU A 422 10.39 5.48 5.49
C LEU A 422 9.85 5.14 6.88
N VAL A 423 8.69 4.47 6.99
CA VAL A 423 8.14 4.04 8.30
C VAL A 423 9.06 3.04 9.00
N ALA A 424 9.62 2.07 8.27
CA ALA A 424 10.59 1.13 8.83
C ALA A 424 11.83 1.85 9.39
N ILE A 425 12.35 2.86 8.68
CA ILE A 425 13.44 3.72 9.17
C ILE A 425 13.01 4.51 10.41
N CYS A 426 11.78 5.04 10.44
CA CYS A 426 11.24 5.76 11.58
C CYS A 426 11.20 4.85 12.83
N VAL A 427 10.85 3.56 12.69
CA VAL A 427 10.78 2.61 13.82
C VAL A 427 12.18 2.41 14.40
N LEU A 428 13.17 2.21 13.54
CA LEU A 428 14.57 2.06 13.96
C LEU A 428 15.07 3.28 14.72
N ILE A 429 14.78 4.48 14.22
CA ILE A 429 15.17 5.73 14.89
C ILE A 429 14.47 5.85 16.25
N LEU A 430 13.17 5.56 16.32
CA LEU A 430 12.39 5.72 17.54
C LEU A 430 12.76 4.70 18.62
N SER A 431 13.04 3.46 18.26
CA SER A 431 13.47 2.41 19.20
C SER A 431 14.79 2.75 19.90
N ASN A 432 15.63 3.57 19.26
CA ASN A 432 16.94 3.99 19.78
C ASN A 432 16.93 5.38 20.43
N LEU A 433 15.82 6.15 20.34
CA LEU A 433 15.76 7.56 20.72
C LEU A 433 15.77 7.79 22.25
N HIS A 434 15.36 6.81 23.04
CA HIS A 434 15.03 7.03 24.46
C HIS A 434 16.24 7.11 25.42
N LEU A 435 17.46 6.76 24.97
CA LEU A 435 18.60 6.53 25.89
C LEU A 435 19.84 7.42 25.67
N GLN A 436 19.97 8.24 24.62
CA GLN A 436 21.17 9.07 24.42
C GLN A 436 20.94 10.45 23.75
N PRO A 437 21.78 11.46 24.08
CA PRO A 437 21.70 12.80 23.47
C PRO A 437 22.09 12.77 21.98
N MET A 438 21.05 12.83 21.14
CA MET A 438 20.83 13.48 19.82
C MET A 438 21.94 13.60 18.73
N LYS A 439 23.25 13.45 18.99
CA LYS A 439 24.29 13.66 17.95
C LYS A 439 24.75 12.39 17.21
N LEU A 440 24.75 11.22 17.85
CA LEU A 440 25.24 9.98 17.22
C LEU A 440 24.11 9.09 16.65
N THR A 441 22.88 9.24 17.13
CA THR A 441 21.74 8.38 16.79
C THR A 441 21.12 8.68 15.42
N ILE A 442 21.24 9.93 14.92
CA ILE A 442 20.70 10.33 13.62
C ILE A 442 21.54 9.76 12.46
N SER A 443 22.81 9.43 12.67
CA SER A 443 23.69 9.02 11.57
C SER A 443 23.62 7.52 11.23
N GLY A 444 23.14 6.65 12.12
CA GLY A 444 23.17 5.19 11.91
C GLY A 444 22.08 4.66 10.97
N PRO A 445 20.80 4.70 11.37
CA PRO A 445 19.70 4.14 10.58
C PRO A 445 19.55 4.70 9.15
N PRO A 446 19.61 6.03 8.90
CA PRO A 446 19.50 6.53 7.54
C PRO A 446 20.74 6.24 6.70
N PHE A 447 21.94 6.15 7.29
CA PHE A 447 23.14 5.73 6.56
C PHE A 447 23.07 4.25 6.15
N ALA A 448 22.57 3.39 7.05
CA ALA A 448 22.29 2.00 6.73
C ALA A 448 21.28 1.89 5.57
N ALA A 449 20.22 2.70 5.59
CA ALA A 449 19.25 2.75 4.50
C ALA A 449 19.90 3.17 3.17
N VAL A 450 20.80 4.18 3.17
CA VAL A 450 21.54 4.58 1.95
C VAL A 450 22.42 3.45 1.42
N LEU A 451 23.18 2.76 2.29
CA LEU A 451 23.97 1.61 1.87
C LEU A 451 23.11 0.49 1.29
N ILE A 452 21.96 0.21 1.92
CA ILE A 452 20.97 -0.75 1.40
C ILE A 452 20.45 -0.30 0.04
N THR A 453 20.13 0.99 -0.16
CA THR A 453 19.68 1.47 -1.47
C THR A 453 20.73 1.24 -2.56
N ILE A 454 22.00 1.54 -2.29
CA ILE A 454 23.09 1.34 -3.25
C ILE A 454 23.26 -0.15 -3.57
N LEU A 455 23.20 -1.01 -2.55
CA LEU A 455 23.26 -2.45 -2.71
C LEU A 455 22.11 -2.98 -3.58
N CYS A 456 20.87 -2.53 -3.31
CA CYS A 456 19.69 -2.92 -4.10
C CYS A 456 19.78 -2.45 -5.55
N ILE A 457 20.30 -1.24 -5.81
CA ILE A 457 20.51 -0.73 -7.17
C ILE A 457 21.48 -1.63 -7.94
N ILE A 458 22.60 -2.03 -7.32
CA ILE A 458 23.58 -2.91 -7.97
C ILE A 458 22.98 -4.30 -8.19
N LEU A 459 22.31 -4.87 -7.18
CA LEU A 459 21.65 -6.17 -7.30
C LEU A 459 20.59 -6.20 -8.40
N ALA A 460 19.78 -5.14 -8.53
CA ALA A 460 18.71 -5.10 -9.52
C ALA A 460 19.22 -4.99 -10.96
N ASN A 461 20.27 -4.18 -11.18
CA ASN A 461 20.78 -3.93 -12.54
C ASN A 461 21.81 -4.96 -13.03
N TYR A 462 22.56 -5.58 -12.10
CA TYR A 462 23.70 -6.44 -12.44
C TYR A 462 23.58 -7.87 -11.88
N LEU A 463 22.37 -8.34 -11.56
CA LEU A 463 22.12 -9.71 -11.10
C LEU A 463 22.74 -10.81 -11.99
N PRO A 464 22.57 -10.79 -13.34
CA PRO A 464 23.13 -11.84 -14.19
C PRO A 464 24.66 -11.80 -14.24
N GLU A 465 25.26 -10.61 -14.21
CA GLU A 465 26.72 -10.44 -14.18
C GLU A 465 27.33 -10.90 -12.86
N LEU A 466 26.61 -10.67 -11.75
CA LEU A 466 26.94 -11.17 -10.42
C LEU A 466 26.89 -12.72 -10.39
N LEU A 467 25.84 -13.32 -10.95
CA LEU A 467 25.71 -14.77 -11.07
C LEU A 467 26.78 -15.39 -11.98
N ALA A 468 27.19 -14.67 -13.02
CA ALA A 468 28.30 -15.05 -13.89
C ALA A 468 29.69 -14.86 -13.25
N GLY A 469 29.77 -14.34 -12.02
CA GLY A 469 31.02 -14.21 -11.28
C GLY A 469 31.93 -13.07 -11.74
N HIS A 470 31.40 -12.02 -12.38
CA HIS A 470 32.20 -10.90 -12.83
C HIS A 470 32.76 -10.10 -11.63
N VAL A 471 34.09 -10.09 -11.50
CA VAL A 471 34.81 -9.47 -10.38
C VAL A 471 34.42 -8.00 -10.17
N GLY A 472 34.16 -7.26 -11.26
CA GLY A 472 33.78 -5.84 -11.21
C GLY A 472 32.46 -5.55 -10.48
N VAL A 473 31.54 -6.51 -10.40
CA VAL A 473 30.25 -6.38 -9.68
C VAL A 473 30.31 -7.12 -8.34
N VAL A 474 31.01 -8.25 -8.28
CA VAL A 474 31.13 -9.06 -7.05
C VAL A 474 31.82 -8.29 -5.93
N VAL A 475 32.97 -7.64 -6.21
CA VAL A 475 33.74 -6.90 -5.21
C VAL A 475 32.92 -5.77 -4.56
N PRO A 476 32.30 -4.84 -5.31
CA PRO A 476 31.49 -3.79 -4.69
C PRO A 476 30.29 -4.36 -3.92
N CYS A 477 29.61 -5.40 -4.43
CA CYS A 477 28.53 -6.05 -3.70
C CYS A 477 28.98 -6.58 -2.34
N VAL A 478 30.11 -7.29 -2.28
CA VAL A 478 30.66 -7.83 -1.03
C VAL A 478 31.02 -6.70 -0.06
N ILE A 479 31.67 -5.63 -0.54
CA ILE A 479 32.01 -4.46 0.29
C ILE A 479 30.75 -3.83 0.87
N LEU A 480 29.72 -3.61 0.05
CA LEU A 480 28.44 -3.05 0.49
C LEU A 480 27.72 -3.96 1.49
N THR A 481 27.72 -5.27 1.27
CA THR A 481 27.14 -6.24 2.23
C THR A 481 27.89 -6.20 3.57
N LEU A 482 29.22 -6.11 3.55
CA LEU A 482 30.03 -5.98 4.76
C LEU A 482 29.75 -4.65 5.48
N LEU A 483 29.63 -3.53 4.76
CA LEU A 483 29.27 -2.23 5.34
C LEU A 483 27.86 -2.26 5.96
N CYS A 484 26.88 -2.87 5.28
CA CYS A 484 25.54 -3.08 5.82
C CYS A 484 25.59 -3.95 7.10
N ALA A 485 26.41 -5.00 7.13
CA ALA A 485 26.61 -5.84 8.31
C ALA A 485 27.25 -5.08 9.47
N VAL A 486 28.23 -4.20 9.20
CA VAL A 486 28.83 -3.31 10.21
C VAL A 486 27.78 -2.35 10.77
N CYS A 487 26.97 -1.70 9.91
CA CYS A 487 25.87 -0.85 10.35
C CYS A 487 24.84 -1.62 11.17
N PHE A 488 24.50 -2.85 10.77
CA PHE A 488 23.62 -3.73 11.53
C PHE A 488 24.17 -4.01 12.93
N ILE A 489 25.44 -4.40 13.03
CA ILE A 489 26.11 -4.63 14.33
C ILE A 489 26.07 -3.37 15.18
N ILE A 490 26.38 -2.20 14.61
CA ILE A 490 26.32 -0.92 15.33
C ILE A 490 24.92 -0.67 15.89
N ILE A 491 23.87 -0.89 15.08
CA ILE A 491 22.48 -0.71 15.53
C ILE A 491 22.12 -1.73 16.62
N CYS A 492 22.53 -2.99 16.50
CA CYS A 492 22.31 -4.01 17.53
C CYS A 492 23.03 -3.71 18.84
N ARG A 493 24.14 -2.96 18.82
CA ARG A 493 24.83 -2.53 20.05
C ARG A 493 24.20 -1.30 20.71
N GLN A 494 23.23 -0.65 20.06
CA GLN A 494 22.53 0.49 20.66
C GLN A 494 21.56 0.01 21.74
N PRO A 495 21.50 0.70 22.90
CA PRO A 495 20.61 0.31 23.98
C PRO A 495 19.15 0.58 23.59
N GLU A 496 18.32 -0.47 23.68
CA GLU A 496 16.89 -0.38 23.35
C GLU A 496 16.07 0.25 24.48
N SER A 497 14.99 0.94 24.11
CA SER A 497 13.97 1.41 25.06
C SER A 497 13.36 0.24 25.87
N LYS A 498 13.23 0.44 27.20
CA LYS A 498 12.61 -0.50 28.15
C LYS A 498 11.12 -0.20 28.41
N GLU A 499 10.49 0.70 27.64
CA GLU A 499 9.07 1.01 27.84
C GLU A 499 8.18 -0.20 27.54
N ALA A 500 7.23 -0.49 28.44
CA ALA A 500 6.22 -1.51 28.26
C ALA A 500 5.17 -1.01 27.25
N LEU A 501 5.29 -1.44 26.00
CA LEU A 501 4.36 -1.13 24.93
C LEU A 501 3.31 -2.23 24.78
N THR A 502 2.10 -1.88 24.36
CA THR A 502 1.04 -2.84 24.03
C THR A 502 1.45 -3.75 22.86
N PHE A 503 2.30 -3.25 21.96
CA PHE A 503 2.88 -4.00 20.85
C PHE A 503 4.29 -3.48 20.51
N LYS A 504 5.25 -4.40 20.36
CA LYS A 504 6.63 -4.12 19.94
C LYS A 504 6.97 -5.01 18.76
N VAL A 505 7.62 -4.47 17.73
CA VAL A 505 8.05 -5.25 16.56
C VAL A 505 9.00 -6.38 17.02
N PRO A 506 8.76 -7.64 16.61
CA PRO A 506 9.67 -8.73 16.93
C PRO A 506 10.99 -8.58 16.15
N LEU A 507 12.09 -9.11 16.69
CA LEU A 507 13.39 -9.17 16.02
C LEU A 507 13.95 -7.79 15.60
N LEU A 508 13.79 -6.77 16.43
CA LEU A 508 14.52 -5.51 16.27
C LEU A 508 16.04 -5.76 16.44
N PRO A 509 16.91 -5.13 15.63
CA PRO A 509 16.65 -4.24 14.48
C PRO A 509 16.56 -4.94 13.12
N TRP A 510 16.61 -6.28 13.08
CA TRP A 510 16.66 -7.07 11.85
C TRP A 510 15.41 -6.90 10.98
N LEU A 511 14.22 -6.95 11.59
CA LEU A 511 12.97 -6.93 10.87
C LEU A 511 12.76 -5.64 10.05
N PRO A 512 12.92 -4.42 10.60
CA PRO A 512 12.78 -3.20 9.80
C PRO A 512 13.88 -3.04 8.74
N LEU A 513 15.11 -3.46 9.00
CA LEU A 513 16.19 -3.39 8.00
C LEU A 513 15.94 -4.33 6.81
N PHE A 514 15.45 -5.53 7.10
CA PHE A 514 15.03 -6.46 6.06
C PHE A 514 13.83 -5.94 5.26
N SER A 515 12.85 -5.31 5.94
CA SER A 515 11.73 -4.62 5.28
C SER A 515 12.20 -3.52 4.32
N VAL A 516 13.15 -2.67 4.75
CA VAL A 516 13.76 -1.63 3.90
C VAL A 516 14.45 -2.24 2.68
N PHE A 517 15.23 -3.31 2.87
CA PHE A 517 15.89 -4.00 1.76
C PHE A 517 14.89 -4.55 0.74
N VAL A 518 13.87 -5.29 1.18
CA VAL A 518 12.88 -5.88 0.27
C VAL A 518 12.09 -4.80 -0.46
N ASN A 519 11.64 -3.75 0.25
CA ASN A 519 10.86 -2.69 -0.37
C ASN A 519 11.66 -1.92 -1.43
N ILE A 520 12.93 -1.58 -1.14
CA ILE A 520 13.78 -0.90 -2.13
C ILE A 520 14.09 -1.83 -3.31
N TYR A 521 14.34 -3.11 -3.05
CA TYR A 521 14.60 -4.08 -4.12
C TYR A 521 13.40 -4.21 -5.07
N LEU A 522 12.19 -4.36 -4.55
CA LEU A 522 10.97 -4.41 -5.36
C LEU A 522 10.74 -3.10 -6.12
N MET A 523 11.07 -1.96 -5.51
CA MET A 523 11.00 -0.65 -6.17
C MET A 523 11.94 -0.55 -7.38
N MET A 524 13.11 -1.21 -7.34
CA MET A 524 14.03 -1.27 -8.48
C MET A 524 13.55 -2.17 -9.63
N GLN A 525 12.63 -3.10 -9.37
CA GLN A 525 12.08 -4.01 -10.39
C GLN A 525 10.92 -3.40 -11.19
N LEU A 526 10.51 -2.17 -10.85
CA LEU A 526 9.47 -1.43 -11.58
C LEU A 526 10.03 -0.80 -12.86
N ASP A 527 9.16 -0.59 -13.85
CA ASP A 527 9.56 -0.07 -15.16
C ASP A 527 10.11 1.37 -15.10
N LYS A 528 10.98 1.71 -16.04
CA LYS A 528 11.58 3.05 -16.17
C LYS A 528 10.53 4.14 -16.40
N GLY A 529 9.43 3.81 -17.08
CA GLY A 529 8.30 4.73 -17.26
C GLY A 529 7.68 5.15 -15.93
N THR A 530 7.60 4.23 -14.98
CA THR A 530 7.05 4.47 -13.63
C THR A 530 7.89 5.48 -12.85
N TRP A 531 9.22 5.36 -12.93
CA TRP A 531 10.15 6.31 -12.32
C TRP A 531 10.02 7.73 -12.88
N CYS A 532 9.83 7.85 -14.20
CA CYS A 532 9.61 9.14 -14.84
C CYS A 532 8.33 9.80 -14.32
N ARG A 533 7.21 9.06 -14.27
CA ARG A 533 5.92 9.55 -13.76
C ARG A 533 5.99 9.94 -12.29
N PHE A 534 6.64 9.11 -11.47
CA PHE A 534 6.85 9.39 -10.06
C PHE A 534 7.67 10.66 -9.84
N THR A 535 8.70 10.89 -10.66
CA THR A 535 9.52 12.10 -10.61
C THR A 535 8.69 13.35 -10.91
N VAL A 536 7.82 13.31 -11.93
CA VAL A 536 6.92 14.43 -12.26
C VAL A 536 6.01 14.76 -11.07
N TRP A 537 5.43 13.74 -10.43
CA TRP A 537 4.60 13.93 -9.23
C TRP A 537 5.39 14.56 -8.07
N MET A 538 6.62 14.11 -7.83
CA MET A 538 7.47 14.67 -6.78
C MET A 538 7.85 16.12 -7.06
N VAL A 539 8.09 16.49 -8.31
CA VAL A 539 8.37 17.88 -8.70
C VAL A 539 7.18 18.79 -8.35
N ILE A 540 5.95 18.36 -8.62
CA ILE A 540 4.73 19.10 -8.25
C ILE A 540 4.66 19.28 -6.72
N GLY A 541 4.88 18.20 -5.96
CA GLY A 541 4.89 18.26 -4.50
C GLY A 541 5.93 19.22 -3.94
N PHE A 542 7.18 19.13 -4.44
CA PHE A 542 8.25 20.02 -4.01
C PHE A 542 7.96 21.48 -4.37
N ALA A 543 7.35 21.76 -5.52
CA ALA A 543 6.92 23.12 -5.85
C ALA A 543 5.94 23.64 -4.77
N ILE A 544 4.92 22.86 -4.40
CA ILE A 544 3.96 23.24 -3.35
C ILE A 544 4.68 23.47 -2.01
N TYR A 545 5.58 22.57 -1.62
CA TYR A 545 6.30 22.69 -0.36
C TYR A 545 7.21 23.92 -0.30
N PHE A 546 8.03 24.16 -1.32
CA PHE A 546 8.98 25.28 -1.33
C PHE A 546 8.32 26.65 -1.51
N PHE A 547 7.22 26.74 -2.27
CA PHE A 547 6.52 28.01 -2.46
C PHE A 547 5.56 28.35 -1.33
N TYR A 548 4.88 27.36 -0.74
CA TYR A 548 3.84 27.55 0.27
C TYR A 548 4.21 26.90 1.62
N GLY A 549 4.46 25.59 1.65
CA GLY A 549 4.57 24.81 2.89
C GLY A 549 5.65 25.29 3.86
N ILE A 550 6.86 25.58 3.36
CA ILE A 550 8.00 26.00 4.18
C ILE A 550 7.76 27.32 4.94
N LYS A 551 6.94 28.21 4.35
CA LYS A 551 6.59 29.52 4.93
C LYS A 551 5.43 29.43 5.91
N ASN A 552 4.50 28.52 5.67
CA ASN A 552 3.23 28.44 6.38
C ASN A 552 3.15 27.28 7.40
N SER A 553 4.23 26.49 7.52
CA SER A 553 4.36 25.42 8.53
C SER A 553 4.08 25.93 9.95
N GLY A 554 3.25 25.20 10.71
CA GLY A 554 2.90 25.55 12.09
C GLY A 554 4.11 25.70 13.01
N GLU A 555 5.15 24.90 12.79
CA GLU A 555 6.41 24.98 13.53
C GLU A 555 7.25 26.21 13.17
N ALA A 556 7.05 26.79 11.97
CA ALA A 556 7.62 28.09 11.63
C ALA A 556 7.03 29.21 12.51
N ALA A 557 5.73 29.13 12.80
CA ALA A 557 5.00 30.10 13.61
C ALA A 557 5.25 29.90 15.12
N SER A 558 5.36 28.65 15.61
CA SER A 558 5.66 28.32 17.02
C SER A 558 6.96 28.98 17.52
N ARG A 559 7.97 29.17 16.66
CA ARG A 559 9.20 29.87 17.03
C ARG A 559 9.04 31.37 17.32
N SER A 560 7.98 32.02 16.85
CA SER A 560 7.71 33.44 17.13
C SER A 560 7.10 33.69 18.52
N SER A 561 6.53 32.66 19.16
CA SER A 561 6.05 32.70 20.55
C SER A 561 6.64 31.51 21.31
N PRO A 562 7.75 31.68 22.07
CA PRO A 562 8.40 30.56 22.74
C PRO A 562 7.47 29.98 23.82
N ARG A 563 6.74 28.90 23.51
CA ARG A 563 6.22 28.01 24.55
C ARG A 563 7.41 27.38 25.24
N LYS A 564 7.46 27.51 26.57
CA LYS A 564 8.48 26.88 27.43
C LYS A 564 8.47 25.39 27.13
N TYR A 565 9.59 24.88 26.62
CA TYR A 565 9.75 23.50 26.22
C TYR A 565 9.85 22.64 27.49
N GLU A 566 8.75 22.04 27.92
CA GLU A 566 8.78 20.92 28.85
C GLU A 566 8.71 19.62 28.02
N PRO A 567 9.73 18.74 28.09
CA PRO A 567 9.68 17.48 27.38
C PRO A 567 8.52 16.63 27.93
N ALA A 568 7.44 16.51 27.15
CA ALA A 568 6.19 15.83 27.50
C ALA A 568 6.29 14.29 27.71
N LEU A 569 7.50 13.76 27.88
CA LEU A 569 7.76 12.36 28.22
C LEU A 569 8.46 12.19 29.58
N GLN A 570 8.73 13.28 30.30
CA GLN A 570 9.15 13.16 31.69
C GLN A 570 7.91 12.93 32.56
N THR A 571 7.87 11.77 33.21
CA THR A 571 6.95 11.41 34.31
C THR A 571 5.47 11.27 33.98
N LYS A 572 5.06 10.18 33.31
CA LYS A 572 3.78 9.53 33.65
C LYS A 572 3.95 8.01 33.75
N SER A 573 3.52 7.48 34.89
CA SER A 573 3.39 6.05 35.20
C SER A 573 2.47 5.32 34.21
N PRO A 574 2.57 3.98 34.08
CA PRO A 574 1.83 3.22 33.09
C PRO A 574 0.31 3.40 33.21
N ILE A 575 -0.31 3.78 32.09
CA ILE A 575 -1.75 4.00 31.93
C ILE A 575 -2.41 2.64 31.64
N TYR A 576 -2.81 1.93 32.71
CA TYR A 576 -3.95 1.01 32.90
C TYR A 576 -3.59 -0.08 33.94
N LYS A 577 -4.12 0.03 35.16
CA LYS A 577 -4.50 -1.17 35.94
C LYS A 577 -5.85 -1.63 35.36
N GLY A 578 -6.00 -2.93 35.18
CA GLY A 578 -7.20 -3.55 34.60
C GLY A 578 -8.48 -3.08 35.28
N ALA A 579 -9.56 -3.04 34.50
CA ALA A 579 -10.91 -2.90 35.04
C ALA A 579 -11.16 -3.99 36.09
N PRO A 580 -11.82 -3.69 37.22
CA PRO A 580 -12.27 -4.72 38.13
C PRO A 580 -13.36 -5.55 37.45
N ASP A 581 -13.27 -6.87 37.63
CA ASP A 581 -14.29 -7.83 37.24
C ASP A 581 -15.66 -7.42 37.81
N ASP A 582 -16.69 -7.52 36.97
CA ASP A 582 -18.09 -7.53 37.37
C ASP A 582 -18.38 -8.85 38.12
N SER A 583 -17.94 -8.95 39.36
CA SER A 583 -18.38 -9.97 40.31
C SER A 583 -18.06 -9.51 41.72
N ASP A 584 -18.93 -8.68 42.31
CA ASP A 584 -19.14 -8.54 43.75
C ASP A 584 -20.33 -7.58 43.98
N VAL A 585 -21.52 -8.05 43.62
CA VAL A 585 -22.79 -7.53 44.14
C VAL A 585 -23.32 -8.60 45.09
N GLU A 586 -22.89 -8.57 46.34
CA GLU A 586 -23.63 -9.12 47.49
C GLU A 586 -22.85 -8.84 48.79
N ALA A 587 -23.37 -7.93 49.62
CA ALA A 587 -23.52 -8.10 51.08
C ALA A 587 -23.73 -6.75 51.79
N GLY A 588 -24.88 -6.64 52.45
CA GLY A 588 -24.94 -6.06 53.80
C GLY A 588 -25.46 -4.64 53.95
N SER A 589 -26.79 -4.49 53.96
CA SER A 589 -27.48 -3.53 54.82
C SER A 589 -27.30 -3.91 56.30
N PRO A 590 -27.49 -2.95 57.21
CA PRO A 590 -28.64 -3.06 58.12
C PRO A 590 -29.71 -1.99 57.87
#